data_AF-A0A924Z7I4-F1
#
_entry.id   AF-A0A924Z7I4-F1
#
_cell.length_a   1.000
_cell.length_b   1.000
_cell.length_c   1.000
_cell.angle_alpha   90.00
_cell.angle_beta   90.00
_cell.angle_gamma   90.00
#
_symmetry.space_group_name_H-M   'P 1'
#
loop_
_entity.id
_entity.type
_entity.pdbx_description
1 polymer ?
#
loop_
_entity_poly.entity_id
_entity_poly.type
_entity_poly.pdbx_seq_one_letter_code
_entity_poly.pdbx_strand_id
1 'polypeptide(L)' 'MSDYQARIHWRRGAAVFSDGRFSRRHLMHFDGGAVVPGSSSPHVVRVPFSDPTAVDPEEAFVASLSSCHML' A
#
# COMPACT_ATOMS: atom_id res chain seq x y z
N MET A 1 -16.02 -9.61 20.47
CA MET A 1 -14.78 -9.17 19.81
C MET A 1 -15.08 -8.99 18.34
N SER A 2 -14.50 -7.97 17.71
CA SER A 2 -14.56 -7.77 16.26
C SER A 2 -13.22 -8.15 15.64
N ASP A 3 -13.28 -8.80 14.48
CA ASP A 3 -12.12 -9.10 13.65
C ASP A 3 -12.07 -8.10 12.51
N TYR A 4 -10.88 -7.55 12.24
CA TYR A 4 -10.64 -6.62 11.13
C TYR A 4 -9.60 -7.22 10.20
N GLN A 5 -9.87 -7.20 8.89
CA GLN A 5 -9.02 -7.85 7.89
C GLN A 5 -8.76 -6.92 6.70
N ALA A 6 -7.52 -6.93 6.22
CA ALA A 6 -7.12 -6.35 4.95
C ALA A 6 -6.31 -7.39 4.17
N ARG A 7 -6.51 -7.46 2.85
CA ARG A 7 -5.75 -8.35 1.96
C ARG A 7 -4.87 -7.53 1.03
N ILE A 8 -3.58 -7.82 1.04
CA ILE A 8 -2.59 -7.13 0.22
C ILE A 8 -2.26 -8.00 -0.99
N HIS A 9 -2.58 -7.51 -2.18
CA HIS A 9 -2.34 -8.19 -3.45
C HIS A 9 -1.28 -7.46 -4.27
N TRP A 10 -0.07 -8.01 -4.27
CA TRP A 10 1.01 -7.53 -5.14
C TRP A 10 1.25 -8.52 -6.29
N ARG A 11 1.52 -7.99 -7.48
CA ARG A 11 1.87 -8.79 -8.66
C ARG A 11 3.11 -8.21 -9.31
N ARG A 12 4.16 -9.02 -9.43
CA ARG A 12 5.43 -8.65 -10.06
C ARG A 12 5.32 -8.31 -11.55
N GLY A 13 4.39 -8.96 -12.25
CA GLY A 13 4.35 -8.93 -13.72
C GLY A 13 5.63 -9.55 -14.32
N ALA A 14 6.17 -8.93 -15.36
CA ALA A 14 7.36 -9.40 -16.07
C ALA A 14 8.70 -8.90 -15.46
N ALA A 15 8.67 -8.06 -14.41
CA ALA A 15 9.88 -7.47 -13.84
C ALA A 15 10.80 -8.54 -13.22
N VAL A 16 12.11 -8.39 -13.38
CA VAL A 16 13.08 -9.22 -12.66
C VAL A 16 12.97 -8.92 -11.17
N PHE A 17 12.92 -9.95 -10.32
CA PHE A 17 12.78 -9.75 -8.88
C PHE A 17 14.13 -9.48 -8.22
N SER A 18 15.15 -10.22 -8.64
CA SER A 18 16.47 -10.27 -7.99
C SER A 18 17.28 -8.98 -8.14
N ASP A 19 16.98 -8.15 -9.13
CA ASP A 19 17.67 -6.87 -9.33
C ASP A 19 17.07 -5.72 -8.51
N GLY A 20 15.97 -5.98 -7.79
CA GLY A 20 15.27 -5.00 -6.98
C GLY A 20 14.54 -3.93 -7.78
N ARG A 21 14.47 -4.03 -9.12
CA ARG A 21 13.92 -3.02 -10.04
C ARG A 21 12.51 -3.37 -10.51
N PHE A 22 11.61 -3.56 -9.55
CA PHE A 22 10.19 -3.85 -9.81
C PHE A 22 9.28 -2.78 -9.20
N SER A 23 8.05 -2.67 -9.70
CA SER A 23 7.06 -1.77 -9.11
C SER A 23 6.61 -2.27 -7.74
N ARG A 24 6.51 -1.36 -6.77
CA ARG A 24 5.93 -1.61 -5.43
C ARG A 24 4.41 -1.40 -5.41
N ARG A 25 3.81 -1.03 -6.54
CA ARG A 25 2.37 -0.87 -6.67
C ARG A 25 1.65 -2.18 -6.38
N HIS A 26 0.66 -2.13 -5.51
CA HIS A 26 -0.16 -3.25 -5.09
C HIS A 26 -1.60 -2.76 -4.81
N LEU A 27 -2.49 -3.69 -4.48
CA LEU A 27 -3.87 -3.40 -4.10
C LEU A 27 -4.10 -3.82 -2.65
N MET A 28 -4.76 -2.96 -1.89
CA MET A 28 -5.27 -3.23 -0.54
C MET A 28 -6.78 -3.45 -0.63
N HIS A 29 -7.23 -4.67 -0.35
CA HIS A 29 -8.64 -5.02 -0.35
C HIS A 29 -9.18 -5.07 1.08
N PHE A 30 -10.26 -4.34 1.32
CA PHE A 30 -10.97 -4.30 2.60
C PHE A 30 -12.26 -5.13 2.54
N ASP A 31 -12.77 -5.52 3.69
CA ASP A 31 -13.95 -6.38 3.88
C ASP A 31 -15.23 -5.80 3.26
N GLY A 32 -15.43 -4.49 3.35
CA GLY A 32 -16.56 -3.76 2.73
C GLY A 32 -16.48 -3.63 1.20
N GLY A 33 -15.50 -4.25 0.55
CA GLY A 33 -15.31 -4.22 -0.91
C GLY A 33 -14.48 -3.05 -1.44
N ALA A 34 -14.04 -2.13 -0.56
CA ALA A 34 -13.13 -1.06 -0.94
C ALA A 34 -11.78 -1.63 -1.41
N VAL A 35 -11.24 -1.05 -2.48
CA VAL A 35 -9.93 -1.41 -3.04
C VAL A 35 -9.11 -0.13 -3.15
N VAL A 36 -8.04 -0.04 -2.36
CA VAL A 36 -7.17 1.12 -2.32
C VAL A 36 -5.84 0.78 -3.00
N PRO A 37 -5.41 1.56 -4.02
CA PRO A 37 -4.07 1.43 -4.57
C PRO A 37 -3.02 1.72 -3.50
N GLY A 38 -2.08 0.79 -3.33
CA GLY A 38 -0.96 0.92 -2.41
C GLY A 38 0.39 0.94 -3.13
N SER A 39 1.38 1.58 -2.52
CA SER A 39 2.79 1.54 -2.95
C SER A 39 3.71 1.63 -1.74
N SER A 40 5.01 1.44 -1.91
CA SER A 40 6.00 1.94 -0.95
C SER A 40 6.12 3.46 -1.03
N SER A 41 6.47 4.11 0.08
CA SER A 41 6.73 5.55 0.11
C SER A 41 7.86 5.96 -0.84
N PRO A 42 7.71 7.06 -1.61
CA PRO A 42 8.79 7.65 -2.40
C PRO A 42 10.03 8.04 -1.59
N HIS A 43 9.86 8.27 -0.29
CA HIS A 43 10.96 8.59 0.64
C HIS A 43 11.84 7.38 0.98
N VAL A 44 11.30 6.16 0.87
CA VAL A 44 12.02 4.91 1.17
C VAL A 44 12.47 4.21 -0.12
N VAL A 45 11.59 4.15 -1.11
CA VAL A 45 11.87 3.56 -2.43
C VAL A 45 11.64 4.63 -3.48
N ARG A 46 12.68 4.99 -4.23
CA ARG A 46 12.60 6.04 -5.24
C ARG A 46 11.64 5.71 -6.39
N VAL A 47 11.07 6.75 -6.99
CA VAL A 47 10.41 6.70 -8.30
C VAL A 47 11.45 6.26 -9.37
N PRO A 48 11.11 5.39 -10.34
CA PRO A 48 9.77 4.91 -10.69
C PRO A 48 9.34 3.61 -10.01
N PHE A 49 10.07 3.14 -8.99
CA PHE A 49 9.75 1.87 -8.34
C PHE A 49 8.63 2.01 -7.29
N SER A 50 8.47 3.21 -6.72
CA SER A 50 7.26 3.65 -6.02
C SER A 50 6.30 4.37 -6.98
N ASP A 51 5.01 4.24 -6.69
CA ASP A 51 3.94 5.02 -7.31
C ASP A 51 3.48 6.12 -6.32
N PRO A 52 3.84 7.39 -6.56
CA PRO A 52 3.51 8.49 -5.65
C PRO A 52 2.01 8.86 -5.65
N THR A 53 1.19 8.24 -6.50
CA THR A 53 -0.26 8.45 -6.52
C THR A 53 -1.02 7.43 -5.68
N ALA A 54 -0.33 6.40 -5.18
CA ALA A 54 -0.88 5.35 -4.36
C ALA A 54 -0.54 5.59 -2.88
N VAL A 55 -1.41 5.12 -1.98
CA VAL A 55 -1.21 5.27 -0.53
C VAL A 55 -0.01 4.44 -0.10
N ASP A 56 0.90 5.02 0.66
CA ASP A 56 1.98 4.28 1.32
C ASP A 56 1.63 3.83 2.76
N PRO A 57 2.34 2.84 3.33
CA PRO A 57 2.05 2.35 4.68
C PRO A 57 2.18 3.42 5.75
N GLU A 58 3.12 4.35 5.60
CA GLU A 58 3.36 5.44 6.54
C GLU A 58 2.17 6.41 6.55
N GLU A 59 1.67 6.81 5.37
CA GLU A 59 0.44 7.60 5.21
C GLU A 59 -0.78 6.87 5.77
N ALA A 60 -0.95 5.58 5.46
CA ALA A 60 -2.06 4.77 5.98
C ALA A 60 -2.05 4.67 7.51
N PHE A 61 -0.87 4.52 8.11
CA PHE A 61 -0.70 4.47 9.55
C PHE A 61 -1.13 5.78 10.21
N VAL A 62 -0.62 6.92 9.72
CA VAL A 62 -0.99 8.25 10.22
C VAL A 62 -2.50 8.49 10.07
N ALA A 63 -3.06 8.19 8.89
CA ALA A 63 -4.49 8.35 8.63
C ALA A 63 -5.37 7.54 9.59
N SER A 64 -4.99 6.28 9.86
CA SER A 64 -5.76 5.42 10.77
C SER A 64 -5.81 5.98 12.19
N LEU A 65 -4.68 6.45 12.74
CA LEU A 65 -4.62 7.03 14.08
C LEU A 65 -5.38 8.34 14.17
N SER A 66 -5.20 9.24 13.19
CA SER A 66 -5.91 10.51 13.15
C SER A 66 -7.43 10.31 13.06
N SER A 67 -7.89 9.37 12.23
CA SER A 67 -9.31 9.05 12.12
C SER A 67 -9.88 8.45 13.41
N CYS A 68 -9.13 7.56 14.07
CA CYS A 68 -9.54 6.97 15.34
C CYS A 68 -9.62 8.01 16.46
N HIS A 69 -8.74 9.02 16.47
CA HIS A 69 -8.81 10.08 17.48
C HIS A 69 -9.96 11.07 17.19
N MET A 70 -10.23 11.36 15.91
CA MET A 70 -11.29 12.27 15.51
C MET A 70 -12.69 11.75 15.91
N LEU A 71 -12.89 10.43 15.87
CA LEU A 71 -14.14 9.74 16.20
C LEU A 71 -14.24 9.43 17.70
#